data_AF-A0A2N3GJN6-F1
#
_entry.id   AF-A0A2N3GJN6-F1
#
_cell.length_a   1.000
_cell.length_b   1.000
_cell.length_c   1.000
_cell.angle_alpha   90.00
_cell.angle_beta   90.00
_cell.angle_gamma   90.00
#
_symmetry.space_group_name_H-M   'P 1'
#
loop_
_entity.id
_entity.type
_entity.pdbx_description
1 polymer ?
#
loop_
_entity_poly.entity_id
_entity_poly.type
_entity_poly.pdbx_seq_one_letter_code
_entity_poly.pdbx_strand_id
1 'polypeptide(L)'
;MTTLTPLKNAAFRDPRLAPLLREAAARDLTSTTVPSPKPSTTPARLRRAQVVTMVVLLLLGAVAAVQQFDLRAQLGATPQLAGQYDRLATIEADLIEARNLASLQALGVAGVDPTTALNDASAQLVTAAAQRPTDQDGLATVSQATLTYAGLLQTPSAARLAKADELLTGTIQPTLQKLRAALQTETGQRSWSFSPVLLWLTVVAAAVGLLVVSVELAQRTRRTFNLGLVLAVVAAVTSAWLGLAGLNQADAADQANRTGTFDQVVTLTNGRLTLADLRRQLTGAALAHNASAEARAAITARLNDLSANTELPYPSRSTVIDAYTAALGAVEKGDWATVTNDVAKAAEADNIFTSKLSQTTASTITAGVNTTQAALNALLGQAIAALAFALAGAGVGYWGISRRLREYR
;
A
#
# COMPACT_ATOMS: atom_id res chain seq x y z
N MET A 1 -39.63 -49.36 78.05
CA MET A 1 -38.73 -50.44 78.51
C MET A 1 -39.50 -51.74 78.32
N THR A 2 -39.20 -52.46 77.25
CA THR A 2 -39.86 -53.73 76.93
C THR A 2 -38.75 -54.65 76.41
N THR A 3 -38.50 -55.69 77.19
CA THR A 3 -37.43 -56.67 77.07
C THR A 3 -37.68 -57.62 75.90
N LEU A 4 -36.74 -57.68 74.95
CA LEU A 4 -36.73 -58.67 73.88
C LEU A 4 -35.96 -59.92 74.32
N THR A 5 -36.67 -61.04 74.32
CA THR A 5 -36.22 -62.38 74.69
C THR A 5 -35.30 -62.96 73.59
N PRO A 6 -34.15 -63.57 73.92
CA PRO A 6 -33.29 -64.18 72.92
C PRO A 6 -33.84 -65.55 72.48
N LEU A 7 -34.20 -65.67 71.20
CA LEU A 7 -34.46 -66.95 70.54
C LEU A 7 -33.14 -67.74 70.44
N LYS A 8 -33.00 -68.76 71.29
CA LYS A 8 -32.01 -69.83 71.16
C LYS A 8 -32.33 -70.66 69.91
N ASN A 9 -31.74 -70.30 68.77
CA ASN A 9 -31.77 -71.12 67.56
C ASN A 9 -30.78 -72.29 67.68
N ALA A 10 -31.28 -73.42 68.17
CA ALA A 10 -30.60 -74.71 68.20
C ALA A 10 -30.82 -75.51 66.90
N ALA A 11 -30.52 -74.92 65.74
CA ALA A 11 -30.79 -75.54 64.43
C ALA A 11 -29.59 -75.62 63.46
N PHE A 12 -28.35 -75.39 63.91
CA PHE A 12 -27.16 -75.56 63.08
C PHE A 12 -26.08 -76.37 63.82
N ARG A 13 -26.32 -77.68 63.97
CA ARG A 13 -25.31 -78.65 64.42
C ARG A 13 -25.38 -79.95 63.63
N ASP A 14 -25.70 -79.87 62.33
CA ASP A 14 -25.47 -81.02 61.46
C ASP A 14 -24.07 -80.90 60.82
N PRO A 15 -23.08 -81.71 61.24
CA PRO A 15 -21.72 -81.65 60.70
C PRO A 15 -21.66 -82.01 59.20
N ARG A 16 -22.74 -82.54 58.63
CA ARG A 16 -22.85 -82.86 57.19
C ARG A 16 -23.19 -81.64 56.33
N LEU A 17 -23.75 -80.57 56.91
CA LEU A 17 -24.07 -79.33 56.18
C LEU A 17 -22.89 -78.35 56.11
N ALA A 18 -21.90 -78.49 56.99
CA ALA A 18 -20.69 -77.67 56.99
C ALA A 18 -19.85 -77.77 55.69
N PRO A 19 -19.60 -78.96 55.11
CA PRO A 19 -18.88 -79.05 53.83
C PRO A 19 -19.70 -78.49 52.66
N LEU A 20 -21.02 -78.68 52.65
CA LEU A 20 -21.90 -78.15 51.59
C LEU A 20 -22.00 -76.62 51.62
N LEU A 21 -22.06 -76.01 52.81
CA LEU A 21 -22.02 -74.56 52.97
C LEU A 21 -20.64 -73.99 52.64
N ARG A 22 -19.54 -74.73 52.91
CA ARG A 22 -18.20 -74.34 52.45
C ARG A 22 -18.04 -74.45 50.94
N GLU A 23 -18.62 -75.47 50.30
CA GLU A 23 -18.56 -75.63 48.86
C GLU A 23 -19.46 -74.62 48.13
N ALA A 24 -20.63 -74.30 48.69
CA ALA A 24 -21.49 -73.21 48.20
C ALA A 24 -20.82 -71.83 48.38
N ALA A 25 -20.20 -71.57 49.53
CA ALA A 25 -19.44 -70.34 49.76
C ALA A 25 -18.16 -70.26 48.91
N ALA A 26 -17.52 -71.38 48.60
CA ALA A 26 -16.34 -71.42 47.73
C ALA A 26 -16.71 -71.24 46.24
N ARG A 27 -17.88 -71.69 45.79
CA ARG A 27 -18.39 -71.43 44.43
C ARG A 27 -18.90 -70.01 44.23
N ASP A 28 -19.30 -69.32 45.29
CA ASP A 28 -19.74 -67.91 45.22
C ASP A 28 -18.56 -66.91 45.30
N LEU A 29 -17.36 -67.40 45.63
CA LEU A 29 -16.12 -66.61 45.67
C LEU A 29 -15.24 -66.79 44.42
N THR A 30 -15.70 -67.51 43.38
CA THR A 30 -15.08 -67.44 42.06
C THR A 30 -15.37 -66.06 41.46
N SER A 31 -14.53 -65.10 41.86
CA SER A 31 -14.20 -63.86 41.17
C SER A 31 -15.29 -63.38 40.19
N THR A 32 -16.35 -62.78 40.71
CA THR A 32 -16.99 -61.69 39.98
C THR A 32 -15.98 -60.54 39.99
N THR A 33 -14.98 -60.65 39.10
CA THR A 33 -14.08 -59.55 38.76
C THR A 33 -14.97 -58.48 38.16
N VAL A 34 -15.47 -57.57 39.01
CA VAL A 34 -16.16 -56.37 38.55
C VAL A 34 -15.20 -55.73 37.54
N PRO A 35 -15.55 -55.65 36.24
CA PRO A 35 -14.64 -55.09 35.27
C PRO A 35 -14.29 -53.70 35.75
N SER A 36 -12.99 -53.41 35.87
CA SER A 36 -12.53 -52.10 36.32
C SER A 36 -13.29 -51.03 35.53
N PRO A 37 -13.91 -50.05 36.19
CA PRO A 37 -14.73 -49.07 35.49
C PRO A 37 -13.91 -48.48 34.35
N LYS A 38 -14.37 -48.67 33.11
CA LYS A 38 -13.68 -48.14 31.92
C LYS A 38 -13.43 -46.65 32.18
N PRO A 39 -12.17 -46.17 32.14
CA PRO A 39 -11.91 -44.77 32.39
C PRO A 39 -12.73 -43.94 31.40
N SER A 40 -13.53 -43.03 31.94
CA SER A 40 -14.32 -42.09 31.16
C SER A 40 -13.41 -41.38 30.16
N THR A 41 -13.70 -41.49 28.86
CA THR A 41 -12.92 -40.84 27.79
C THR A 41 -13.25 -39.34 27.66
N THR A 42 -14.27 -38.88 28.39
CA THR A 42 -14.81 -37.52 28.36
C THR A 42 -13.79 -36.43 28.75
N PRO A 43 -12.94 -36.60 29.79
CA PRO A 43 -11.92 -35.60 30.17
C PRO A 43 -10.83 -35.45 29.09
N ALA A 44 -10.42 -36.54 28.45
CA ALA A 44 -9.41 -36.50 27.39
C ALA A 44 -9.93 -35.74 26.16
N ARG A 45 -11.20 -35.93 25.80
CA ARG A 45 -11.82 -35.20 24.68
C ARG A 45 -12.07 -33.72 24.99
N LEU A 46 -12.45 -33.36 26.23
CA LEU A 46 -12.57 -31.97 26.65
C LEU A 46 -11.22 -31.22 26.61
N ARG A 47 -10.12 -31.88 26.98
CA ARG A 47 -8.77 -31.30 26.81
C ARG A 47 -8.40 -31.09 25.34
N ARG A 48 -8.78 -32.02 24.45
CA ARG A 48 -8.57 -31.84 23.00
C ARG A 48 -9.36 -30.63 22.49
N ALA A 49 -10.63 -30.51 22.84
CA ALA A 49 -11.45 -29.35 22.48
C ALA A 49 -10.82 -28.03 22.98
N GLN A 50 -10.27 -28.02 24.19
CA GLN A 50 -9.55 -26.86 24.74
C GLN A 50 -8.34 -26.46 23.90
N VAL A 51 -7.50 -27.43 23.54
CA VAL A 51 -6.32 -27.19 22.68
C VAL A 51 -6.76 -26.71 21.30
N VAL A 52 -7.77 -27.34 20.70
CA VAL A 52 -8.30 -26.95 19.39
C VAL A 52 -8.81 -25.51 19.41
N THR A 53 -9.61 -25.11 20.41
CA THR A 53 -10.11 -23.74 20.53
C THR A 53 -8.96 -22.73 20.65
N MET A 54 -7.95 -23.00 21.48
CA MET A 54 -6.80 -22.11 21.62
C MET A 54 -6.02 -22.01 20.30
N VAL A 55 -5.72 -23.14 19.67
CA VAL A 55 -4.97 -23.18 18.40
C VAL A 55 -5.71 -22.42 17.31
N VAL A 56 -7.03 -22.64 17.16
CA VAL A 56 -7.84 -21.95 16.15
C VAL A 56 -7.82 -20.43 16.34
N LEU A 57 -8.00 -19.95 17.57
CA LEU A 57 -8.00 -18.52 17.86
C LEU A 57 -6.62 -17.88 17.66
N LEU A 58 -5.56 -18.55 18.13
CA LEU A 58 -4.20 -18.08 17.95
C LEU A 58 -3.79 -18.04 16.48
N LEU A 59 -4.15 -19.07 15.70
CA LEU A 59 -3.92 -19.09 14.25
C LEU A 59 -4.68 -17.97 13.55
N LEU A 60 -5.95 -17.75 13.89
CA LEU A 60 -6.74 -16.67 13.32
C LEU A 60 -6.11 -15.29 13.60
N GLY A 61 -5.71 -15.04 14.86
CA GLY A 61 -5.05 -13.80 15.24
C GLY A 61 -3.69 -13.62 14.56
N ALA A 62 -2.90 -14.70 14.45
CA ALA A 62 -1.61 -14.67 13.77
C ALA A 62 -1.74 -14.39 12.27
N VAL A 63 -2.70 -15.05 11.58
CA VAL A 63 -2.95 -14.81 10.15
C VAL A 63 -3.40 -13.37 9.91
N ALA A 64 -4.34 -12.86 10.71
CA ALA A 64 -4.82 -11.48 10.59
C ALA A 64 -3.66 -10.47 10.78
N ALA A 65 -2.81 -10.69 11.79
CA ALA A 65 -1.66 -9.83 12.04
C ALA A 65 -0.61 -9.89 10.92
N VAL A 66 -0.23 -11.09 10.46
CA VAL A 66 0.73 -11.28 9.36
C VAL A 66 0.25 -10.58 8.10
N GLN A 67 -1.03 -10.70 7.78
CA GLN A 67 -1.61 -10.02 6.63
C GLN A 67 -1.56 -8.50 6.75
N GLN A 68 -1.84 -7.94 7.94
CA GLN A 68 -1.73 -6.50 8.15
C GLN A 68 -0.28 -6.00 8.07
N PHE A 69 0.70 -6.81 8.49
CA PHE A 69 2.12 -6.48 8.28
C PHE A 69 2.51 -6.52 6.80
N ASP A 70 2.02 -7.49 6.04
CA ASP A 70 2.23 -7.57 4.59
C ASP A 70 1.63 -6.36 3.86
N LEU A 71 0.37 -6.01 4.17
CA LEU A 71 -0.29 -4.81 3.65
C LEU A 71 0.48 -3.53 4.00
N ARG A 72 1.00 -3.43 5.24
CA ARG A 72 1.83 -2.29 5.65
C ARG A 72 3.12 -2.18 4.85
N ALA A 73 3.80 -3.29 4.60
CA ALA A 73 5.05 -3.30 3.83
C ALA A 73 4.82 -2.81 2.40
N GLN A 74 3.72 -3.23 1.77
CA GLN A 74 3.39 -2.85 0.40
C GLN A 74 2.88 -1.41 0.28
N LEU A 75 1.98 -0.98 1.17
CA LEU A 75 1.46 0.40 1.20
C LEU A 75 2.56 1.44 1.42
N GLY A 76 3.59 1.11 2.20
CA GLY A 76 4.69 2.02 2.48
C GLY A 76 5.51 2.43 1.24
N ALA A 77 5.45 1.65 0.17
CA ALA A 77 6.17 1.92 -1.07
C ALA A 77 5.37 2.82 -2.05
N THR A 78 4.04 2.82 -2.00
CA THR A 78 3.18 3.48 -3.00
C THR A 78 3.45 4.98 -3.19
N PRO A 79 3.60 5.81 -2.12
CA PRO A 79 3.83 7.25 -2.29
C PRO A 79 5.17 7.60 -2.98
N GLN A 80 6.14 6.68 -2.94
CA GLN A 80 7.46 6.90 -3.55
C GLN A 80 7.40 6.94 -5.08
N LEU A 81 6.41 6.26 -5.68
CA LEU A 81 6.23 6.25 -7.14
C LEU A 81 5.86 7.64 -7.68
N ALA A 82 4.94 8.34 -7.00
CA ALA A 82 4.56 9.71 -7.38
C ALA A 82 5.73 10.69 -7.23
N GLY A 83 6.49 10.57 -6.14
CA GLY A 83 7.69 11.37 -5.92
C GLY A 83 8.78 11.13 -6.98
N GLN A 84 9.02 9.87 -7.36
CA GLN A 84 9.97 9.56 -8.42
C GLN A 84 9.46 10.06 -9.78
N TYR A 85 8.17 9.92 -10.08
CA TYR A 85 7.61 10.40 -11.35
C TYR A 85 7.79 11.92 -11.50
N ASP A 86 7.48 12.69 -10.45
CA ASP A 86 7.72 14.14 -10.42
C ASP A 86 9.21 14.48 -10.54
N ARG A 87 10.09 13.71 -9.89
CA ARG A 87 11.55 13.91 -10.00
C ARG A 87 12.04 13.74 -11.45
N LEU A 88 11.61 12.69 -12.13
CA LEU A 88 11.96 12.45 -13.54
C LEU A 88 11.41 13.54 -14.46
N ALA A 89 10.18 14.02 -14.21
CA ALA A 89 9.61 15.13 -14.96
C ALA A 89 10.32 16.46 -14.67
N THR A 90 10.79 16.68 -13.44
CA THR A 90 11.58 17.85 -13.06
C THR A 90 12.93 17.85 -13.76
N ILE A 91 13.63 16.70 -13.81
CA ILE A 91 14.87 16.56 -14.59
C ILE A 91 14.64 16.95 -16.05
N GLU A 92 13.57 16.44 -16.67
CA GLU A 92 13.25 16.77 -18.06
C GLU A 92 12.95 18.27 -18.24
N ALA A 93 12.16 18.86 -17.34
CA ALA A 93 11.83 20.28 -17.36
C ALA A 93 13.09 21.16 -17.18
N ASP A 94 13.99 20.82 -16.26
CA ASP A 94 15.23 21.56 -16.00
C ASP A 94 16.19 21.49 -17.21
N LEU A 95 16.25 20.34 -17.90
CA LEU A 95 17.06 20.19 -19.12
C LEU A 95 16.49 21.00 -20.30
N ILE A 96 15.15 21.03 -20.44
CA ILE A 96 14.49 21.90 -21.42
C ILE A 96 14.73 23.37 -21.04
N GLU A 97 14.65 23.72 -19.76
CA GLU A 97 14.87 25.09 -19.30
C GLU A 97 16.31 25.55 -19.52
N ALA A 98 17.30 24.69 -19.27
CA ALA A 98 18.68 24.96 -19.63
C ALA A 98 18.83 25.31 -21.13
N ARG A 99 18.10 24.63 -22.03
CA ARG A 99 18.06 24.98 -23.46
C ARG A 99 17.49 26.38 -23.68
N ASN A 100 16.38 26.68 -23.01
CA ASN A 100 15.67 27.94 -23.16
C ASN A 100 16.55 29.09 -22.72
N LEU A 101 17.22 28.95 -21.57
CA LEU A 101 18.19 29.91 -21.06
C LEU A 101 19.37 30.08 -22.02
N ALA A 102 19.94 29.00 -22.55
CA ALA A 102 20.99 29.08 -23.57
C ALA A 102 20.53 29.73 -24.89
N SER A 103 19.26 29.55 -25.26
CA SER A 103 18.65 30.18 -26.45
C SER A 103 18.44 31.68 -26.23
N LEU A 104 18.00 32.09 -25.04
CA LEU A 104 17.90 33.49 -24.65
C LEU A 104 19.28 34.16 -24.59
N GLN A 105 20.30 33.46 -24.11
CA GLN A 105 21.69 33.92 -24.15
C GLN A 105 22.16 34.12 -25.61
N ALA A 106 21.81 33.22 -26.53
CA ALA A 106 22.11 33.38 -27.96
C ALA A 106 21.36 34.55 -28.61
N LEU A 107 20.18 34.90 -28.09
CA LEU A 107 19.40 36.09 -28.49
C LEU A 107 19.94 37.40 -27.85
N GLY A 108 20.97 37.33 -27.01
CA GLY A 108 21.59 38.50 -26.39
C GLY A 108 20.91 38.98 -25.10
N VAL A 109 20.05 38.17 -24.48
CA VAL A 109 19.43 38.50 -23.19
C VAL A 109 20.49 38.40 -22.08
N ALA A 110 20.75 39.52 -21.38
CA ALA A 110 21.76 39.59 -20.34
C ALA A 110 21.32 38.89 -19.04
N GLY A 111 22.29 38.36 -18.27
CA GLY A 111 22.06 37.77 -16.95
C GLY A 111 21.45 36.37 -16.96
N VAL A 112 21.38 35.73 -18.13
CA VAL A 112 20.84 34.38 -18.30
C VAL A 112 21.97 33.35 -18.29
N ASP A 113 21.88 32.33 -17.44
CA ASP A 113 22.89 31.28 -17.30
C ASP A 113 22.23 29.89 -17.26
N PRO A 114 22.49 29.00 -18.24
CA PRO A 114 21.93 27.65 -18.26
C PRO A 114 22.54 26.71 -17.20
N THR A 115 23.66 27.07 -16.56
CA THR A 115 24.39 26.17 -15.66
C THR A 115 23.62 25.81 -14.40
N THR A 116 22.81 26.71 -13.85
CA THR A 116 21.99 26.44 -12.66
C THR A 116 21.01 25.30 -12.93
N ALA A 117 20.23 25.38 -14.01
CA ALA A 117 19.28 24.33 -14.38
C ALA A 117 19.97 23.00 -14.70
N LEU A 118 21.16 23.03 -15.33
CA LEU A 118 21.94 21.81 -15.58
C LEU A 118 22.45 21.16 -14.28
N ASN A 119 22.87 21.97 -13.30
CA ASN A 119 23.31 21.49 -12.00
C ASN A 119 22.15 20.88 -11.21
N ASP A 120 20.99 21.52 -11.24
CA ASP A 120 19.77 21.01 -10.60
C ASP A 120 19.34 19.68 -11.23
N ALA A 121 19.28 19.60 -12.56
CA ALA A 121 19.00 18.35 -13.27
C ALA A 121 19.99 17.23 -12.91
N SER A 122 21.29 17.55 -12.83
CA SER A 122 22.34 16.59 -12.49
C SER A 122 22.22 16.10 -11.03
N ALA A 123 21.94 16.99 -10.08
CA ALA A 123 21.70 16.63 -8.69
C ALA A 123 20.45 15.76 -8.53
N GLN A 124 19.39 16.06 -9.28
CA GLN A 124 18.17 15.27 -9.31
C GLN A 124 18.39 13.89 -9.94
N LEU A 125 19.21 13.77 -10.99
CA LEU A 125 19.59 12.47 -11.59
C LEU A 125 20.30 11.56 -10.60
N VAL A 126 21.28 12.09 -9.84
CA VAL A 126 21.97 11.33 -8.80
C VAL A 126 20.99 10.86 -7.73
N THR A 127 20.07 11.73 -7.31
CA THR A 127 19.07 11.37 -6.30
C THR A 127 18.07 10.33 -6.83
N ALA A 128 17.63 10.47 -8.09
CA ALA A 128 16.75 9.51 -8.75
C ALA A 128 17.40 8.12 -8.83
N ALA A 129 18.69 8.06 -9.17
CA ALA A 129 19.45 6.81 -9.26
C ALA A 129 19.64 6.14 -7.89
N ALA A 130 19.88 6.94 -6.84
CA ALA A 130 20.02 6.43 -5.48
C ALA A 130 18.69 5.85 -4.93
N GLN A 131 17.55 6.42 -5.33
CA GLN A 131 16.23 6.00 -4.84
C GLN A 131 15.70 4.74 -5.53
N ARG A 132 16.05 4.52 -6.80
CA ARG A 132 15.60 3.34 -7.57
C ARG A 132 16.72 2.72 -8.40
N PRO A 133 17.46 1.76 -7.83
CA PRO A 133 18.50 1.02 -8.55
C PRO A 133 17.98 0.26 -9.78
N THR A 134 16.68 -0.08 -9.84
CA THR A 134 16.05 -0.73 -11.00
C THR A 134 16.09 0.12 -12.27
N ASP A 135 16.17 1.44 -12.12
CA ASP A 135 16.13 2.39 -13.23
C ASP A 135 17.55 2.82 -13.67
N GLN A 136 18.59 2.21 -13.10
CA GLN A 136 19.99 2.63 -13.21
C GLN A 136 20.49 2.72 -14.65
N ASP A 137 20.18 1.76 -15.53
CA ASP A 137 20.66 1.75 -16.91
C ASP A 137 20.09 2.92 -17.72
N GLY A 138 18.79 3.21 -17.54
CA GLY A 138 18.14 4.36 -18.17
C GLY A 138 18.70 5.68 -17.63
N LEU A 139 18.89 5.79 -16.32
CA LEU A 139 19.45 6.98 -15.68
C LEU A 139 20.93 7.21 -16.02
N ALA A 140 21.72 6.15 -16.21
CA ALA A 140 23.09 6.24 -16.68
C ALA A 140 23.15 6.78 -18.12
N THR A 141 22.26 6.30 -19.00
CA THR A 141 22.11 6.79 -20.37
C THR A 141 21.77 8.28 -20.39
N VAL A 142 20.79 8.70 -19.57
CA VAL A 142 20.43 10.13 -19.44
C VAL A 142 21.59 10.94 -18.90
N SER A 143 22.28 10.46 -17.86
CA SER A 143 23.42 11.17 -17.25
C SER A 143 24.55 11.40 -18.26
N GLN A 144 24.90 10.39 -19.06
CA GLN A 144 25.92 10.52 -20.10
C GLN A 144 25.50 11.51 -21.20
N ALA A 145 24.23 11.45 -21.62
CA ALA A 145 23.68 12.39 -22.58
C ALA A 145 23.66 13.83 -22.02
N THR A 146 23.31 14.01 -20.75
CA THR A 146 23.30 15.31 -20.06
C THR A 146 24.68 15.97 -20.03
N LEU A 147 25.76 15.20 -19.83
CA LEU A 147 27.13 15.75 -19.89
C LEU A 147 27.47 16.30 -21.28
N THR A 148 27.12 15.56 -22.33
CA THR A 148 27.33 16.00 -23.72
C THR A 148 26.46 17.22 -24.04
N TYR A 149 25.21 17.18 -23.59
CA TYR A 149 24.23 18.25 -23.73
C TYR A 149 24.71 19.55 -23.06
N ALA A 150 25.21 19.48 -21.81
CA ALA A 150 25.78 20.62 -21.10
C ALA A 150 26.94 21.28 -21.89
N GLY A 151 27.84 20.47 -22.47
CA GLY A 151 28.93 20.98 -23.31
C GLY A 151 28.47 21.64 -24.62
N LEU A 152 27.28 21.32 -25.11
CA LEU A 152 26.67 22.01 -26.26
C LEU A 152 26.07 23.38 -25.85
N LEU A 153 25.54 23.49 -24.62
CA LEU A 153 24.90 24.71 -24.13
C LEU A 153 25.87 25.79 -23.62
N GLN A 154 27.10 25.45 -23.21
CA GLN A 154 28.07 26.42 -22.65
C GLN A 154 28.48 27.55 -23.60
N THR A 155 28.46 27.31 -24.91
CA THR A 155 28.82 28.30 -25.94
C THR A 155 27.75 28.32 -27.01
N PRO A 156 26.57 28.88 -26.69
CA PRO A 156 25.39 28.66 -27.51
C PRO A 156 25.56 29.31 -28.89
N SER A 157 25.35 28.50 -29.93
CA SER A 157 25.22 28.94 -31.31
C SER A 157 24.07 28.17 -31.95
N ALA A 158 23.47 28.68 -33.01
CA ALA A 158 22.33 28.01 -33.67
C ALA A 158 22.63 26.54 -34.00
N ALA A 159 23.83 26.24 -34.52
CA ALA A 159 24.24 24.87 -34.86
C ALA A 159 24.43 23.98 -33.61
N ARG A 160 24.95 24.52 -32.50
CA ARG A 160 25.12 23.75 -31.25
C ARG A 160 23.78 23.53 -30.54
N LEU A 161 22.90 24.53 -30.55
CA LEU A 161 21.55 24.43 -30.01
C LEU A 161 20.70 23.41 -30.81
N ALA A 162 20.86 23.35 -32.13
CA ALA A 162 20.21 22.31 -32.94
C ALA A 162 20.68 20.89 -32.57
N LYS A 163 21.99 20.68 -32.38
CA LYS A 163 22.53 19.39 -31.90
C LYS A 163 22.08 19.06 -30.47
N ALA A 164 22.00 20.08 -29.61
CA ALA A 164 21.49 19.90 -28.25
C ALA A 164 20.02 19.48 -28.29
N ASP A 165 19.23 20.07 -29.18
CA ASP A 165 17.83 19.71 -29.40
C ASP A 165 17.66 18.28 -29.94
N GLU A 166 18.51 17.87 -30.88
CA GLU A 166 18.55 16.49 -31.38
C GLU A 166 18.86 15.50 -30.26
N LEU A 167 19.83 15.81 -29.39
CA LEU A 167 20.17 14.97 -28.24
C LEU A 167 19.05 14.92 -27.20
N LEU A 168 18.42 16.07 -26.93
CA LEU A 168 17.30 16.20 -26.01
C LEU A 168 16.10 15.37 -26.49
N THR A 169 15.67 15.59 -27.73
CA THR A 169 14.47 14.97 -28.31
C THR A 169 14.70 13.53 -28.78
N GLY A 170 15.91 13.18 -29.21
CA GLY A 170 16.26 11.85 -29.72
C GLY A 170 16.66 10.84 -28.64
N THR A 171 17.24 11.30 -27.53
CA THR A 171 17.79 10.40 -26.49
C THR A 171 17.25 10.68 -25.10
N ILE A 172 17.37 11.92 -24.61
CA ILE A 172 17.07 12.26 -23.21
C ILE A 172 15.57 12.10 -22.92
N GLN A 173 14.71 12.81 -23.66
CA GLN A 173 13.25 12.78 -23.44
C GLN A 173 12.67 11.39 -23.64
N PRO A 174 12.98 10.63 -24.72
CA PRO A 174 12.46 9.28 -24.87
C PRO A 174 12.88 8.34 -23.74
N THR A 175 14.08 8.49 -23.21
CA THR A 175 14.55 7.66 -22.09
C THR A 175 13.82 8.01 -20.80
N LEU A 176 13.68 9.30 -20.47
CA LEU A 176 12.90 9.76 -19.30
C LEU A 176 11.42 9.38 -19.42
N GLN A 177 10.83 9.47 -20.61
CA GLN A 177 9.46 9.03 -20.88
C GLN A 177 9.29 7.53 -20.66
N LYS A 178 10.25 6.69 -21.11
CA LYS A 178 10.21 5.24 -20.85
C LYS A 178 10.26 4.93 -19.35
N LEU A 179 11.12 5.61 -18.60
CA LEU A 179 11.20 5.46 -17.14
C LEU A 179 9.89 5.88 -16.46
N ARG A 180 9.32 7.03 -16.87
CA ARG A 180 8.02 7.50 -16.38
C ARG A 180 6.87 6.55 -16.73
N ALA A 181 6.85 5.98 -17.94
CA ALA A 181 5.86 5.00 -18.35
C ALA A 181 5.98 3.67 -17.58
N ALA A 182 7.21 3.26 -17.23
CA ALA A 182 7.43 2.11 -16.36
C ALA A 182 6.84 2.35 -14.96
N LEU A 183 7.02 3.54 -14.38
CA LEU A 183 6.39 3.92 -13.11
C LEU A 183 4.86 3.92 -13.20
N GLN A 184 4.27 4.45 -14.27
CA GLN A 184 2.82 4.41 -14.47
C GLN A 184 2.30 2.96 -14.56
N THR A 185 3.03 2.10 -15.24
CA THR A 185 2.69 0.66 -15.34
C THR A 185 2.78 -0.02 -13.98
N GLU A 186 3.81 0.28 -13.19
CA GLU A 186 4.02 -0.23 -11.83
C GLU A 186 2.89 0.22 -10.88
N THR A 187 2.46 1.49 -10.97
CA THR A 187 1.29 2.02 -10.24
C THR A 187 0.01 1.24 -10.57
N GLY A 188 -0.12 0.70 -11.79
CA GLY A 188 -1.25 -0.13 -12.20
C GLY A 188 -1.23 -1.57 -11.64
N GLN A 189 -0.08 -2.09 -11.22
CA GLN A 189 0.05 -3.48 -10.75
C GLN A 189 -0.20 -3.59 -9.25
N ARG A 190 -1.29 -4.28 -8.84
CA ARG A 190 -1.51 -4.63 -7.42
C ARG A 190 -0.59 -5.78 -7.05
N SER A 191 0.28 -5.58 -6.07
CA SER A 191 1.30 -6.56 -5.64
C SER A 191 0.91 -7.34 -4.38
N TRP A 192 -0.37 -7.39 -4.01
CA TRP A 192 -0.81 -8.07 -2.78
C TRP A 192 -0.44 -9.55 -2.80
N SER A 193 0.54 -9.90 -1.98
CA SER A 193 1.00 -11.30 -1.83
C SER A 193 -0.09 -12.19 -1.23
N PHE A 194 -0.98 -11.61 -0.41
CA PHE A 194 -2.11 -12.29 0.20
C PHE A 194 -3.43 -12.01 -0.54
N SER A 195 -3.99 -13.05 -1.15
CA SER A 195 -5.35 -13.00 -1.69
C SER A 195 -6.36 -12.81 -0.55
N PRO A 196 -7.36 -11.91 -0.69
CA PRO A 196 -8.49 -11.80 0.23
C PRO A 196 -9.20 -13.14 0.49
N VAL A 197 -9.11 -14.07 -0.48
CA VAL A 197 -9.65 -15.43 -0.37
C VAL A 197 -9.01 -16.21 0.78
N LEU A 198 -7.71 -16.04 1.04
CA LEU A 198 -7.02 -16.75 2.13
C LEU A 198 -7.50 -16.30 3.51
N LEU A 199 -7.82 -15.02 3.70
CA LEU A 199 -8.44 -14.54 4.93
C LEU A 199 -9.85 -15.12 5.09
N TRP A 200 -10.65 -15.15 4.02
CA TRP A 200 -11.98 -15.76 4.08
C TRP A 200 -11.92 -17.25 4.41
N LEU A 201 -10.98 -18.00 3.82
CA LEU A 201 -10.78 -19.42 4.12
C LEU A 201 -10.39 -19.65 5.58
N THR A 202 -9.53 -18.81 6.14
CA THR A 202 -9.11 -18.93 7.55
C THR A 202 -10.25 -18.56 8.53
N VAL A 203 -11.05 -17.55 8.21
CA VAL A 203 -12.26 -17.20 8.99
C VAL A 203 -13.28 -18.33 8.96
N VAL A 204 -13.56 -18.91 7.78
CA VAL A 204 -14.49 -20.05 7.64
C VAL A 204 -13.99 -21.27 8.39
N ALA A 205 -12.70 -21.62 8.26
CA ALA A 205 -12.10 -22.73 8.98
C ALA A 205 -12.20 -22.55 10.51
N ALA A 206 -11.96 -21.33 11.01
CA ALA A 206 -12.11 -21.02 12.42
C ALA A 206 -13.55 -21.14 12.91
N ALA A 207 -14.52 -20.63 12.13
CA ALA A 207 -15.95 -20.74 12.44
C ALA A 207 -16.41 -22.20 12.49
N VAL A 208 -16.02 -23.02 11.51
CA VAL A 208 -16.33 -24.46 11.47
C VAL A 208 -15.71 -25.17 12.68
N GLY A 209 -14.45 -24.89 13.01
CA GLY A 209 -13.79 -25.47 14.18
C GLY A 209 -14.52 -25.15 15.50
N LEU A 210 -14.92 -23.89 15.69
CA LEU A 210 -15.66 -23.46 16.87
C LEU A 210 -17.08 -24.06 16.92
N LEU A 211 -17.76 -24.20 15.78
CA LEU A 211 -19.06 -24.88 15.69
C LEU A 211 -18.96 -26.35 16.04
N VAL A 212 -17.96 -27.07 15.52
CA VAL A 212 -17.73 -28.49 15.84
C VAL A 212 -17.49 -28.67 17.34
N VAL A 213 -16.65 -27.82 17.95
CA VAL A 213 -16.41 -27.83 19.40
C VAL A 213 -17.70 -27.53 20.17
N SER A 214 -18.52 -26.59 19.70
CA SER A 214 -19.81 -26.24 20.30
C SER A 214 -20.80 -27.40 20.29
N VAL A 215 -20.95 -28.07 19.14
CA VAL A 215 -21.83 -29.23 18.97
C VAL A 215 -21.34 -30.40 19.82
N GLU A 216 -20.04 -30.70 19.84
CA GLU A 216 -19.48 -31.78 20.66
C GLU A 216 -19.70 -31.55 22.17
N LEU A 217 -19.58 -30.30 22.62
CA LEU A 217 -19.88 -29.90 24.00
C LEU A 217 -21.39 -30.03 24.32
N ALA A 218 -22.26 -29.56 23.43
CA ALA A 218 -23.71 -29.59 23.63
C ALA A 218 -24.24 -31.03 23.70
N GLN A 219 -23.79 -31.91 22.80
CA GLN A 219 -24.19 -33.31 22.77
C GLN A 219 -23.83 -34.07 24.06
N ARG A 220 -22.71 -33.72 24.70
CA ARG A 220 -22.21 -34.46 25.87
C ARG A 220 -22.62 -33.88 27.22
N THR A 221 -22.72 -32.56 27.32
CA THR A 221 -23.04 -31.91 28.60
C THR A 221 -24.54 -31.71 28.81
N ARG A 222 -25.38 -31.96 27.79
CA ARG A 222 -26.83 -31.69 27.76
C ARG A 222 -27.23 -30.25 28.15
N ARG A 223 -26.26 -29.35 28.31
CA ARG A 223 -26.46 -27.91 28.53
C ARG A 223 -26.12 -27.19 27.23
N THR A 224 -27.03 -26.34 26.80
CA THR A 224 -26.95 -25.64 25.51
C THR A 224 -26.02 -24.42 25.54
N PHE A 225 -25.56 -23.97 26.72
CA PHE A 225 -24.83 -22.71 26.84
C PHE A 225 -23.50 -22.83 27.62
N ASN A 226 -22.38 -22.57 26.92
CA ASN A 226 -21.05 -22.40 27.52
C ASN A 226 -20.58 -20.97 27.27
N LEU A 227 -20.66 -20.13 28.32
CA LEU A 227 -20.31 -18.71 28.25
C LEU A 227 -18.87 -18.48 27.73
N GLY A 228 -17.91 -19.33 28.12
CA GLY A 228 -16.52 -19.18 27.66
C GLY A 228 -16.35 -19.45 26.17
N LEU A 229 -17.14 -20.35 25.61
CA LEU A 229 -17.14 -20.64 24.18
C LEU A 229 -17.83 -19.52 23.37
N VAL A 230 -18.90 -18.95 23.92
CA VAL A 230 -19.57 -17.77 23.32
C VAL A 230 -18.62 -16.59 23.25
N LEU A 231 -17.92 -16.28 24.35
CA LEU A 231 -16.92 -15.20 24.37
C LEU A 231 -15.74 -15.48 23.42
N ALA A 232 -15.32 -16.74 23.29
CA ALA A 232 -14.32 -17.14 22.29
C ALA A 232 -14.80 -16.93 20.85
N VAL A 233 -16.06 -17.21 20.54
CA VAL A 233 -16.66 -16.92 19.22
C VAL A 233 -16.71 -15.42 18.96
N VAL A 234 -17.15 -14.63 19.94
CA VAL A 234 -17.15 -13.15 19.81
C VAL A 234 -15.75 -12.64 19.54
N ALA A 235 -14.74 -13.13 20.28
CA ALA A 235 -13.35 -12.76 20.04
C ALA A 235 -12.87 -13.13 18.63
N ALA A 236 -13.23 -14.32 18.14
CA ALA A 236 -12.91 -14.76 16.78
C ALA A 236 -13.53 -13.84 15.72
N VAL A 237 -14.82 -13.51 15.87
CA VAL A 237 -15.55 -12.61 14.95
C VAL A 237 -14.93 -11.21 14.96
N THR A 238 -14.58 -10.68 16.14
CA THR A 238 -13.93 -9.37 16.24
C THR A 238 -12.54 -9.38 15.59
N SER A 239 -11.71 -10.40 15.82
CA SER A 239 -10.40 -10.52 15.15
C SER A 239 -10.54 -10.62 13.62
N ALA A 240 -11.53 -11.39 13.14
CA ALA A 240 -11.82 -11.51 11.71
C ALA A 240 -12.28 -10.17 11.11
N TRP A 241 -13.18 -9.46 11.81
CA TRP A 241 -13.67 -8.16 11.39
C TRP A 241 -12.57 -7.11 11.33
N LEU A 242 -11.63 -7.11 12.29
CA LEU A 242 -10.46 -6.22 12.26
C LEU A 242 -9.54 -6.51 11.07
N GLY A 243 -9.36 -7.79 10.70
CA GLY A 243 -8.63 -8.17 9.50
C GLY A 243 -9.28 -7.65 8.21
N LEU A 244 -10.61 -7.81 8.09
CA LEU A 244 -11.39 -7.29 6.96
C LEU A 244 -11.39 -5.76 6.88
N ALA A 245 -11.55 -5.09 8.03
CA ALA A 245 -11.48 -3.63 8.12
C ALA A 245 -10.10 -3.11 7.67
N GLY A 246 -9.03 -3.82 8.04
CA GLY A 246 -7.68 -3.50 7.58
C GLY A 246 -7.50 -3.65 6.08
N LEU A 247 -8.03 -4.71 5.48
CA LEU A 247 -8.03 -4.89 4.03
C LEU A 247 -8.73 -3.74 3.30
N ASN A 248 -9.94 -3.38 3.73
CA ASN A 248 -10.70 -2.30 3.11
C ASN A 248 -10.01 -0.94 3.26
N GLN A 249 -9.39 -0.69 4.41
CA GLN A 249 -8.64 0.53 4.65
C GLN A 249 -7.35 0.60 3.82
N ALA A 250 -6.65 -0.52 3.69
CA ALA A 250 -5.49 -0.65 2.82
C ALA A 250 -5.88 -0.42 1.35
N ASP A 251 -6.98 -1.02 0.89
CA ASP A 251 -7.50 -0.83 -0.47
C ASP A 251 -7.87 0.63 -0.75
N ALA A 252 -8.58 1.27 0.18
CA ALA A 252 -8.98 2.67 0.05
C ALA A 252 -7.76 3.60 -0.01
N ALA A 253 -6.76 3.37 0.85
CA ALA A 253 -5.52 4.16 0.85
C ALA A 253 -4.67 3.90 -0.40
N ASP A 254 -4.57 2.66 -0.86
CA ASP A 254 -3.85 2.30 -2.08
C ASP A 254 -4.52 2.94 -3.31
N GLN A 255 -5.84 2.84 -3.44
CA GLN A 255 -6.60 3.51 -4.51
C GLN A 255 -6.45 5.03 -4.45
N ALA A 256 -6.60 5.65 -3.27
CA ALA A 256 -6.43 7.09 -3.13
C ALA A 256 -5.04 7.57 -3.59
N ASN A 257 -3.99 6.79 -3.33
CA ASN A 257 -2.65 7.11 -3.81
C ASN A 257 -2.47 6.84 -5.31
N ARG A 258 -2.94 5.69 -5.81
CA ARG A 258 -2.71 5.26 -7.20
C ARG A 258 -3.54 6.03 -8.21
N THR A 259 -4.84 6.21 -7.96
CA THR A 259 -5.77 6.86 -8.90
C THR A 259 -6.10 8.30 -8.51
N GLY A 260 -5.74 8.72 -7.29
CA GLY A 260 -5.90 10.10 -6.84
C GLY A 260 -4.59 10.86 -6.92
N THR A 261 -3.69 10.60 -5.96
CA THR A 261 -2.42 11.33 -5.82
C THR A 261 -1.53 11.19 -7.05
N PHE A 262 -1.29 9.96 -7.53
CA PHE A 262 -0.37 9.72 -8.63
C PHE A 262 -0.89 10.30 -9.95
N ASP A 263 -2.16 10.09 -10.29
CA ASP A 263 -2.78 10.67 -11.49
C ASP A 263 -2.72 12.21 -11.47
N GLN A 264 -3.01 12.82 -10.31
CA GLN A 264 -2.88 14.27 -10.17
C GLN A 264 -1.43 14.75 -10.36
N VAL A 265 -0.44 14.02 -9.81
CA VAL A 265 0.97 14.32 -10.04
C VAL A 265 1.33 14.18 -11.53
N VAL A 266 0.82 13.17 -12.22
CA VAL A 266 1.00 12.99 -13.67
C VAL A 266 0.41 14.19 -14.44
N THR A 267 -0.80 14.65 -14.10
CA THR A 267 -1.42 15.82 -14.74
C THR A 267 -0.59 17.09 -14.53
N LEU A 268 -0.17 17.36 -13.29
CA LEU A 268 0.60 18.55 -12.94
C LEU A 268 1.96 18.58 -13.65
N THR A 269 2.68 17.46 -13.61
CA THR A 269 4.00 17.32 -14.25
C THR A 269 3.91 17.37 -15.77
N ASN A 270 2.87 16.80 -16.39
CA ASN A 270 2.63 16.97 -17.82
C ASN A 270 2.38 18.44 -18.16
N GLY A 271 1.63 19.18 -17.34
CA GLY A 271 1.48 20.64 -17.50
C GLY A 271 2.81 21.39 -17.46
N ARG A 272 3.70 21.03 -16.52
CA ARG A 272 5.07 21.58 -16.46
C ARG A 272 5.85 21.31 -17.74
N LEU A 273 5.82 20.09 -18.25
CA LEU A 273 6.53 19.71 -19.48
C LEU A 273 5.94 20.39 -20.73
N THR A 274 4.62 20.52 -20.81
CA THR A 274 3.94 21.25 -21.89
C THR A 274 4.38 22.72 -21.89
N LEU A 275 4.49 23.34 -20.71
CA LEU A 275 4.99 24.71 -20.60
C LEU A 275 6.47 24.84 -21.00
N ALA A 276 7.32 23.93 -20.52
CA ALA A 276 8.73 23.91 -20.89
C ALA A 276 8.90 23.75 -22.41
N ASP A 277 8.12 22.86 -23.05
CA ASP A 277 8.13 22.65 -24.50
C ASP A 277 7.54 23.86 -25.27
N LEU A 278 6.48 24.50 -24.76
CA LEU A 278 5.95 25.74 -25.33
C LEU A 278 7.03 26.82 -25.40
N ARG A 279 7.75 27.04 -24.29
CA ARG A 279 8.85 27.99 -24.22
C ARG A 279 9.98 27.60 -25.17
N ARG A 280 10.30 26.30 -25.26
CA ARG A 280 11.29 25.73 -26.18
C ARG A 280 10.98 26.01 -27.65
N GLN A 281 9.71 25.84 -28.04
CA GLN A 281 9.25 26.09 -29.40
C GLN A 281 9.27 27.58 -29.73
N LEU A 282 8.82 28.45 -28.82
CA LEU A 282 8.83 29.89 -29.02
C LEU A 282 10.24 30.49 -29.06
N THR A 283 11.12 30.11 -28.13
CA THR A 283 12.53 30.54 -28.16
C THR A 283 13.26 30.01 -29.41
N GLY A 284 12.95 28.79 -29.86
CA GLY A 284 13.46 28.23 -31.10
C GLY A 284 12.98 28.99 -32.34
N ALA A 285 11.69 29.32 -32.39
CA ALA A 285 11.10 30.13 -33.47
C ALA A 285 11.71 31.54 -33.52
N ALA A 286 11.92 32.16 -32.35
CA ALA A 286 12.59 33.45 -32.22
C ALA A 286 14.04 33.38 -32.73
N LEU A 287 14.82 32.37 -32.32
CA LEU A 287 16.21 32.22 -32.75
C LEU A 287 16.35 31.96 -34.26
N ALA A 288 15.43 31.19 -34.83
CA ALA A 288 15.44 30.84 -36.25
C ALA A 288 14.77 31.90 -37.14
N HIS A 289 14.19 32.96 -36.56
CA HIS A 289 13.26 33.87 -37.25
C HIS A 289 12.20 33.09 -38.07
N ASN A 290 11.63 32.04 -37.47
CA ASN A 290 10.74 31.12 -38.15
C ASN A 290 9.27 31.40 -37.80
N ALA A 291 8.51 31.94 -38.76
CA ALA A 291 7.07 32.19 -38.65
C ALA A 291 6.22 31.18 -39.46
N SER A 292 6.77 30.00 -39.78
CA SER A 292 6.07 29.00 -40.59
C SER A 292 4.74 28.59 -39.98
N ALA A 293 3.78 28.19 -40.81
CA ALA A 293 2.48 27.71 -40.35
C ALA A 293 2.63 26.49 -39.41
N GLU A 294 3.62 25.64 -39.66
CA GLU A 294 3.95 24.47 -38.85
C GLU A 294 4.43 24.86 -37.45
N ALA A 295 5.35 25.81 -37.34
CA ALA A 295 5.84 26.30 -36.06
C ALA A 295 4.71 26.94 -35.24
N ARG A 296 3.87 27.74 -35.89
CA ARG A 296 2.70 28.36 -35.24
C ARG A 296 1.68 27.32 -34.77
N ALA A 297 1.36 26.34 -35.61
CA ALA A 297 0.44 25.25 -35.24
C ALA A 297 0.94 24.45 -34.03
N ALA A 298 2.25 24.18 -33.96
CA ALA A 298 2.86 23.48 -32.82
C ALA A 298 2.75 24.31 -31.52
N ILE A 299 3.04 25.61 -31.57
CA ILE A 299 2.92 26.52 -30.42
C ILE A 299 1.45 26.63 -29.97
N THR A 300 0.52 26.81 -30.92
CA THR A 300 -0.92 26.86 -30.64
C THR A 300 -1.43 25.57 -30.01
N ALA A 301 -0.96 24.41 -30.47
CA ALA A 301 -1.33 23.13 -29.87
C ALA A 301 -0.92 23.07 -28.39
N ARG A 302 0.29 23.53 -28.03
CA ARG A 302 0.74 23.57 -26.63
C ARG A 302 -0.03 24.56 -25.76
N LEU A 303 -0.41 25.72 -26.31
CA LEU A 303 -1.30 26.66 -25.62
C LEU A 303 -2.68 26.03 -25.35
N ASN A 304 -3.22 25.29 -26.32
CA ASN A 304 -4.49 24.58 -26.16
C ASN A 304 -4.38 23.45 -25.13
N ASP A 305 -3.29 22.68 -25.12
CA ASP A 305 -3.01 21.64 -24.11
C ASP A 305 -2.99 22.24 -22.70
N LEU A 306 -2.34 23.39 -22.50
CA LEU A 306 -2.33 24.11 -21.22
C LEU A 306 -3.72 24.61 -20.84
N SER A 307 -4.46 25.20 -21.80
CA SER A 307 -5.79 25.76 -21.58
C SER A 307 -6.82 24.69 -21.19
N ALA A 308 -6.78 23.53 -21.86
CA ALA A 308 -7.67 22.41 -21.62
C ALA A 308 -7.45 21.75 -20.25
N ASN A 309 -6.26 21.88 -19.67
CA ASN A 309 -5.93 21.29 -18.39
C ASN A 309 -6.45 22.14 -17.21
N THR A 310 -7.68 21.83 -16.79
CA THR A 310 -8.37 22.54 -15.70
C THR A 310 -7.75 22.32 -14.33
N GLU A 311 -6.94 21.28 -14.15
CA GLU A 311 -6.30 20.93 -12.87
C GLU A 311 -5.06 21.78 -12.55
N LEU A 312 -4.54 22.52 -13.54
CA LEU A 312 -3.39 23.40 -13.34
C LEU A 312 -3.76 24.65 -12.51
N PRO A 313 -2.80 25.21 -11.74
CA PRO A 313 -3.08 26.32 -10.82
C PRO A 313 -3.63 27.58 -11.49
N TYR A 314 -4.82 28.01 -11.08
CA TYR A 314 -5.45 29.28 -11.45
C TYR A 314 -5.23 30.36 -10.35
N PRO A 315 -5.01 31.65 -10.68
CA PRO A 315 -5.03 32.28 -12.02
C PRO A 315 -3.69 32.22 -12.78
N SER A 316 -2.62 31.70 -12.18
CA SER A 316 -1.29 31.68 -12.81
C SER A 316 -1.28 31.03 -14.21
N ARG A 317 -2.12 30.01 -14.44
CA ARG A 317 -2.30 29.39 -15.77
C ARG A 317 -2.73 30.41 -16.83
N SER A 318 -3.77 31.21 -16.56
CA SER A 318 -4.29 32.14 -17.56
C SER A 318 -3.27 33.23 -17.86
N THR A 319 -2.59 33.75 -16.84
CA THR A 319 -1.53 34.75 -17.02
C THR A 319 -0.39 34.24 -17.92
N VAL A 320 0.03 32.97 -17.76
CA VAL A 320 1.04 32.35 -18.63
C VAL A 320 0.53 32.19 -20.06
N ILE A 321 -0.70 31.69 -20.24
CA ILE A 321 -1.31 31.53 -21.56
C ILE A 321 -1.40 32.88 -22.28
N ASP A 322 -1.84 33.93 -21.60
CA ASP A 322 -1.98 35.28 -22.17
C ASP A 322 -0.61 35.83 -22.60
N ALA A 323 0.42 35.66 -21.77
CA ALA A 323 1.77 36.12 -22.07
C ALA A 323 2.36 35.42 -23.31
N TYR A 324 2.20 34.09 -23.41
CA TYR A 324 2.69 33.34 -24.56
C TYR A 324 1.82 33.52 -25.82
N THR A 325 0.54 33.83 -25.66
CA THR A 325 -0.34 34.20 -26.78
C THR A 325 0.08 35.55 -27.38
N ALA A 326 0.47 36.53 -26.55
CA ALA A 326 1.02 37.79 -27.02
C ALA A 326 2.32 37.57 -27.82
N ALA A 327 3.24 36.75 -27.30
CA ALA A 327 4.48 36.39 -27.99
C ALA A 327 4.22 35.70 -29.34
N LEU A 328 3.26 34.76 -29.40
CA LEU A 328 2.85 34.13 -30.65
C LEU A 328 2.29 35.15 -31.65
N GLY A 329 1.47 36.11 -31.20
CA GLY A 329 0.97 37.19 -32.05
C GLY A 329 2.07 38.09 -32.62
N ALA A 330 3.21 38.23 -31.93
CA ALA A 330 4.39 38.91 -32.46
C ALA A 330 5.12 38.06 -33.52
N VAL A 331 5.20 36.74 -33.32
CA VAL A 331 5.75 35.79 -34.32
C VAL A 331 4.95 35.86 -35.62
N GLU A 332 3.61 35.92 -35.52
CA GLU A 332 2.72 36.03 -36.68
C GLU A 332 2.93 37.29 -37.52
N LYS A 333 3.34 38.38 -36.87
CA LYS A 333 3.65 39.66 -37.51
C LYS A 333 5.08 39.74 -38.04
N GLY A 334 5.94 38.78 -37.71
CA GLY A 334 7.37 38.79 -38.04
C GLY A 334 8.15 39.88 -37.31
N ASP A 335 7.64 40.40 -36.18
CA ASP A 335 8.30 41.43 -35.38
C ASP A 335 9.25 40.78 -34.36
N TRP A 336 10.45 40.41 -34.81
CA TRP A 336 11.42 39.65 -34.01
C TRP A 336 11.97 40.39 -32.78
N ALA A 337 11.97 41.72 -32.81
CA ALA A 337 12.33 42.53 -31.66
C ALA A 337 11.26 42.41 -30.56
N THR A 338 9.99 42.48 -30.95
CA THR A 338 8.84 42.31 -30.06
C THR A 338 8.74 40.86 -29.56
N VAL A 339 8.97 39.86 -30.41
CA VAL A 339 9.02 38.44 -30.00
C VAL A 339 10.04 38.23 -28.88
N THR A 340 11.25 38.75 -29.02
CA THR A 340 12.30 38.57 -28.01
C THR A 340 11.90 39.20 -26.66
N ASN A 341 11.31 40.40 -26.69
CA ASN A 341 10.81 41.09 -25.50
C ASN A 341 9.64 40.34 -24.83
N ASP A 342 8.67 39.87 -25.62
CA ASP A 342 7.49 39.19 -25.11
C ASP A 342 7.82 37.79 -24.58
N VAL A 343 8.76 37.08 -25.19
CA VAL A 343 9.29 35.81 -24.66
C VAL A 343 10.01 36.05 -23.31
N ALA A 344 10.80 37.12 -23.19
CA ALA A 344 11.45 37.47 -21.93
C ALA A 344 10.43 37.80 -20.82
N LYS A 345 9.36 38.55 -21.13
CA LYS A 345 8.26 38.82 -20.19
C LYS A 345 7.46 37.56 -19.83
N ALA A 346 7.21 36.68 -20.81
CA ALA A 346 6.52 35.42 -20.57
C ALA A 346 7.29 34.52 -19.59
N ALA A 347 8.62 34.62 -19.55
CA ALA A 347 9.45 33.92 -18.56
C ALA A 347 9.16 34.36 -17.11
N GLU A 348 8.75 35.61 -16.87
CA GLU A 348 8.34 36.06 -15.53
C GLU A 348 7.02 35.40 -15.09
N ALA A 349 6.05 35.32 -16.00
CA ALA A 349 4.78 34.63 -15.74
C ALA A 349 5.01 33.12 -15.52
N ASP A 350 5.90 32.52 -16.32
CA ASP A 350 6.34 31.13 -16.19
C ASP A 350 6.92 30.85 -14.80
N ASN A 351 7.82 31.69 -14.29
CA ASN A 351 8.39 31.50 -12.94
C ASN A 351 7.32 31.44 -11.85
N ILE A 352 6.31 32.31 -11.91
CA ILE A 352 5.19 32.31 -10.95
C ILE A 352 4.38 31.03 -11.07
N PHE A 353 4.04 30.63 -12.30
CA PHE A 353 3.26 29.43 -12.55
C PHE A 353 4.01 28.16 -12.16
N THR A 354 5.28 28.02 -12.53
CA THR A 354 6.14 26.88 -12.20
C THR A 354 6.35 26.77 -10.69
N SER A 355 6.53 27.90 -9.98
CA SER A 355 6.56 27.92 -8.52
C SER A 355 5.26 27.39 -7.90
N LYS A 356 4.10 27.84 -8.40
CA LYS A 356 2.80 27.37 -7.93
C LYS A 356 2.56 25.90 -8.25
N LEU A 357 2.96 25.46 -9.44
CA LEU A 357 2.84 24.07 -9.86
C LEU A 357 3.70 23.16 -8.98
N SER A 358 4.95 23.53 -8.72
CA SER A 358 5.83 22.79 -7.79
C SER A 358 5.29 22.76 -6.36
N GLN A 359 4.71 23.87 -5.87
CA GLN A 359 4.04 23.91 -4.57
C GLN A 359 2.84 22.96 -4.51
N THR A 360 2.00 22.94 -5.56
CA THR A 360 0.84 22.05 -5.66
C THR A 360 1.25 20.59 -5.79
N THR A 361 2.25 20.27 -6.61
CA THR A 361 2.75 18.89 -6.73
C THR A 361 3.32 18.39 -5.40
N ALA A 362 4.12 19.20 -4.70
CA ALA A 362 4.68 18.84 -3.40
C ALA A 362 3.59 18.65 -2.34
N SER A 363 2.53 19.48 -2.33
CA SER A 363 1.42 19.32 -1.39
C SER A 363 0.57 18.10 -1.69
N THR A 364 0.33 17.77 -2.97
CA THR A 364 -0.34 16.53 -3.40
C THR A 364 0.45 15.30 -2.97
N ILE A 365 1.77 15.26 -3.19
CA ILE A 365 2.64 14.16 -2.73
C ILE A 365 2.58 14.04 -1.19
N THR A 366 2.68 15.17 -0.48
CA THR A 366 2.61 15.20 1.00
C THR A 366 1.26 14.69 1.52
N ALA A 367 0.16 15.05 0.85
CA ALA A 367 -1.18 14.55 1.20
C ALA A 367 -1.31 13.03 0.99
N GLY A 368 -0.73 12.49 -0.09
CA GLY A 368 -0.66 11.04 -0.32
C GLY A 368 0.18 10.31 0.74
N VAL A 369 1.34 10.87 1.10
CA VAL A 369 2.18 10.36 2.20
C VAL A 369 1.41 10.35 3.52
N ASN A 370 0.71 11.44 3.86
CA ASN A 370 -0.07 11.54 5.10
C ASN A 370 -1.24 10.54 5.13
N THR A 371 -1.95 10.38 4.01
CA THR A 371 -3.05 9.41 3.86
C THR A 371 -2.53 7.98 4.07
N THR A 372 -1.39 7.67 3.46
CA THR A 372 -0.71 6.38 3.63
C THR A 372 -0.29 6.17 5.09
N GLN A 373 0.33 7.16 5.71
CA GLN A 373 0.79 7.05 7.10
C GLN A 373 -0.38 6.84 8.08
N ALA A 374 -1.52 7.50 7.85
CA ALA A 374 -2.73 7.29 8.63
C ALA A 374 -3.25 5.84 8.49
N ALA A 375 -3.30 5.32 7.25
CA ALA A 375 -3.70 3.94 6.99
C ALA A 375 -2.73 2.93 7.61
N LEU A 376 -1.42 3.17 7.50
CA LEU A 376 -0.41 2.36 8.17
C LEU A 376 -0.69 2.32 9.68
N ASN A 377 -0.76 3.48 10.34
CA ASN A 377 -1.00 3.56 11.79
C ASN A 377 -2.27 2.81 12.23
N ALA A 378 -3.35 2.92 11.45
CA ALA A 378 -4.58 2.18 11.71
C ALA A 378 -4.39 0.66 11.57
N LEU A 379 -3.69 0.19 10.53
CA LEU A 379 -3.37 -1.23 10.33
C LEU A 379 -2.58 -1.82 11.50
N LEU A 380 -1.63 -1.07 12.08
CA LEU A 380 -0.89 -1.52 13.26
C LEU A 380 -1.78 -1.60 14.50
N GLY A 381 -2.63 -0.60 14.72
CA GLY A 381 -3.61 -0.62 15.80
C GLY A 381 -4.55 -1.82 15.69
N GLN A 382 -5.03 -2.12 14.49
CA GLN A 382 -5.88 -3.28 14.22
C GLN A 382 -5.14 -4.61 14.40
N ALA A 383 -3.85 -4.71 14.03
CA ALA A 383 -3.03 -5.91 14.25
C ALA A 383 -2.83 -6.21 15.73
N ILE A 384 -2.48 -5.19 16.50
CA ILE A 384 -2.34 -5.31 17.95
C ILE A 384 -3.68 -5.72 18.58
N ALA A 385 -4.78 -5.08 18.17
CA ALA A 385 -6.11 -5.41 18.66
C ALA A 385 -6.53 -6.85 18.30
N ALA A 386 -6.30 -7.28 17.05
CA ALA A 386 -6.64 -8.63 16.60
C ALA A 386 -5.89 -9.71 17.38
N LEU A 387 -4.59 -9.49 17.67
CA LEU A 387 -3.78 -10.36 18.53
C LEU A 387 -4.29 -10.36 19.98
N ALA A 388 -4.62 -9.19 20.53
CA ALA A 388 -5.15 -9.08 21.88
C ALA A 388 -6.49 -9.83 22.04
N PHE A 389 -7.39 -9.70 21.07
CA PHE A 389 -8.65 -10.44 21.05
C PHE A 389 -8.43 -11.94 20.88
N ALA A 390 -7.51 -12.36 20.02
CA ALA A 390 -7.17 -13.78 19.86
C ALA A 390 -6.63 -14.40 21.16
N LEU A 391 -5.72 -13.70 21.85
CA LEU A 391 -5.16 -14.13 23.14
C LEU A 391 -6.22 -14.17 24.24
N ALA A 392 -7.05 -13.12 24.34
CA ALA A 392 -8.14 -13.06 25.30
C ALA A 392 -9.18 -14.16 25.04
N GLY A 393 -9.56 -14.37 23.78
CA GLY A 393 -10.45 -15.44 23.35
C GLY A 393 -9.91 -16.82 23.70
N ALA A 394 -8.61 -17.07 23.45
CA ALA A 394 -7.95 -18.32 23.81
C ALA A 394 -7.97 -18.54 25.33
N GLY A 395 -7.70 -17.50 26.12
CA GLY A 395 -7.76 -17.55 27.59
C GLY A 395 -9.16 -17.82 28.13
N VAL A 396 -10.18 -17.14 27.61
CA VAL A 396 -11.57 -17.31 28.04
C VAL A 396 -12.14 -18.67 27.57
N GLY A 397 -11.78 -19.13 26.38
CA GLY A 397 -12.09 -20.48 25.90
C GLY A 397 -11.47 -21.55 26.78
N TYR A 398 -10.19 -21.38 27.15
CA TYR A 398 -9.50 -22.25 28.11
C TYR A 398 -10.20 -22.25 29.48
N TRP A 399 -10.57 -21.08 30.00
CA TRP A 399 -11.24 -20.95 31.29
C TRP A 399 -12.64 -21.60 31.29
N GLY A 400 -13.43 -21.38 30.24
CA GLY A 400 -14.76 -21.96 30.11
C GLY A 400 -14.76 -23.49 30.08
N ILE A 401 -13.81 -24.09 29.36
CA ILE A 401 -13.69 -25.55 29.26
C ILE A 401 -13.08 -26.15 30.53
N SER A 402 -12.10 -25.49 31.15
CA SER A 402 -11.49 -25.95 32.41
C SER A 402 -12.44 -25.92 33.61
N ARG A 403 -13.37 -24.95 33.66
CA ARG A 403 -14.46 -24.95 34.66
C ARG A 403 -15.35 -26.19 34.55
N ARG A 404 -15.61 -26.66 33.32
CA ARG A 404 -16.37 -27.90 33.07
C ARG A 404 -15.56 -29.16 33.38
N LEU A 405 -14.26 -29.19 33.08
CA LEU A 405 -13.39 -30.31 33.46
C LEU A 405 -13.36 -30.57 34.97
N ARG A 406 -13.52 -29.52 35.79
CA ARG A 406 -13.64 -29.64 37.26
C ARG A 406 -14.95 -30.27 37.72
N GLU A 407 -16.01 -30.25 36.91
CA GLU A 407 -17.29 -30.91 37.23
C GLU A 407 -17.23 -32.44 37.02
N TYR A 408 -16.22 -32.95 36.31
CA TYR A 408 -16.03 -34.38 35.97
C TYR A 408 -14.83 -35.03 36.66
N ARG A 409 -14.14 -34.29 37.54
CA ARG A 409 -13.17 -34.83 38.50
C ARG A 409 -13.89 -35.03 39.82
#